data_AF-A0A7W3FNA3-F1
#
_entry.id   AF-A0A7W3FNA3-F1
#
_cell.length_a   1.000
_cell.length_b   1.000
_cell.length_c   1.000
_cell.angle_alpha   90.00
_cell.angle_beta   90.00
_cell.angle_gamma   90.00
#
_symmetry.space_group_name_H-M   'P 1'
#
loop_
_entity.id
_entity.type
_entity.pdbx_description
1 polymer ?
#
loop_
_entity_poly.entity_id
_entity_poly.type
_entity_poly.pdbx_seq_one_letter_code
_entity_poly.pdbx_strand_id
1 'polypeptide(L)'
;MQHVNQAEADSIAVRSGDGQAYRLDFTAECAGVPDGREIGLETPEGWACGRPGEHMLVDDRACAISAVAPIDDRTFARIARKSSRQYPKTLPERQPPGPDGRNKPAPEWRKPLLPD
;
A
#
# COMPACT_ATOMS: atom_id res chain seq x y z
N MET A 1 10.70 3.29 -10.42
CA MET A 1 9.46 2.91 -9.70
C MET A 1 9.52 3.55 -8.33
N GLN A 2 8.44 4.19 -7.87
CA GLN A 2 8.38 4.77 -6.53
C GLN A 2 7.69 3.78 -5.58
N HIS A 3 8.15 3.70 -4.34
CA HIS A 3 7.56 2.80 -3.32
C HIS A 3 7.03 3.60 -2.15
N VAL A 4 5.83 3.25 -1.69
CA VAL A 4 5.17 3.90 -0.54
C VAL A 4 4.79 2.82 0.48
N ASN A 5 5.14 3.06 1.75
CA ASN A 5 4.84 2.15 2.86
C ASN A 5 4.29 2.94 4.05
N GLN A 6 3.34 2.38 4.77
CA GLN A 6 2.85 2.99 6.02
C GLN A 6 3.91 2.80 7.11
N ALA A 7 4.30 3.87 7.77
CA ALA A 7 5.20 3.83 8.92
C ALA A 7 4.40 3.73 10.22
N GLU A 8 3.57 4.74 10.46
CA GLU A 8 2.58 4.84 11.55
C GLU A 8 1.28 5.45 11.01
N ALA A 9 0.25 5.64 11.84
CA ALA A 9 -1.05 6.17 11.38
C ALA A 9 -0.94 7.57 10.73
N ASP A 10 0.04 8.37 11.15
CA ASP A 10 0.28 9.76 10.72
C ASP A 10 1.53 9.91 9.84
N SER A 11 2.12 8.81 9.36
CA SER A 11 3.37 8.89 8.60
C SER A 11 3.59 7.74 7.63
N ILE A 12 4.32 8.04 6.56
CA ILE A 12 4.71 7.08 5.52
C ILE A 12 6.21 7.13 5.26
N ALA A 13 6.72 6.06 4.68
CA ALA A 13 8.04 6.02 4.06
C ALA A 13 7.89 5.94 2.54
N VAL A 14 8.53 6.88 1.84
CA VAL A 14 8.57 6.94 0.36
C VAL A 14 9.99 6.67 -0.11
N ARG A 15 10.14 5.90 -1.18
CA ARG A 15 11.38 5.79 -1.94
C ARG A 15 11.18 6.41 -3.31
N SER A 16 11.93 7.48 -3.55
CA SER A 16 11.92 8.21 -4.81
C SER A 16 12.58 7.36 -5.92
N GLY A 17 12.36 7.76 -7.17
CA GLY A 17 12.90 7.06 -8.35
C GLY A 17 14.43 7.05 -8.43
N ASP A 18 15.10 7.98 -7.74
CA ASP A 18 16.55 8.05 -7.56
C ASP A 18 17.09 7.09 -6.49
N GLY A 19 16.20 6.40 -5.77
CA GLY A 19 16.54 5.45 -4.72
C GLY A 19 16.62 6.04 -3.32
N GLN A 20 16.59 7.37 -3.17
CA GLN A 20 16.61 8.00 -1.85
C GLN A 20 15.28 7.73 -1.12
N ALA A 21 15.38 7.40 0.16
CA ALA A 21 14.24 7.16 1.02
C ALA A 21 13.97 8.36 1.93
N TYR A 22 12.70 8.67 2.12
CA TYR A 22 12.21 9.73 2.98
C TYR A 22 11.08 9.22 3.86
N ARG A 23 10.96 9.79 5.05
CA ARG A 23 9.78 9.74 5.89
C ARG A 23 9.00 11.04 5.69
N LEU A 24 7.71 10.91 5.42
CA LEU A 24 6.77 12.02 5.38
C LEU A 24 5.85 11.87 6.60
N ASP A 25 5.77 12.91 7.42
CA ASP A 25 4.83 12.99 8.52
C ASP A 25 3.65 13.89 8.10
N PHE A 26 2.47 13.58 8.61
CA PHE A 26 1.24 14.30 8.37
C PHE A 26 0.79 15.08 9.60
N THR A 27 -0.02 16.11 9.42
CA THR A 27 -0.59 16.89 10.53
C THR A 27 -1.67 16.12 11.30
N ALA A 28 -2.28 15.12 10.66
CA ALA A 28 -3.31 14.26 11.23
C ALA A 28 -3.14 12.82 10.73
N GLU A 29 -3.81 11.87 11.38
CA GLU A 29 -3.81 10.47 10.94
C GLU A 29 -4.25 10.34 9.48
N CYS A 30 -3.41 9.69 8.68
CA CYS A 30 -3.59 9.37 7.29
C CYS A 30 -3.16 7.92 7.05
N ALA A 31 -3.89 6.99 7.67
CA ALA A 31 -3.65 5.56 7.49
C ALA A 31 -4.15 5.09 6.11
N GLY A 32 -3.62 3.94 5.65
CA GLY A 32 -4.04 3.29 4.41
C GLY A 32 -3.46 3.88 3.14
N VAL A 33 -2.42 4.72 3.21
CA VAL A 33 -1.80 5.31 2.01
C VAL A 33 -1.33 4.25 1.01
N PRO A 34 -0.65 3.14 1.40
CA PRO A 34 -0.17 2.14 0.43
C PRO A 34 -1.26 1.42 -0.37
N ASP A 35 -2.50 1.42 0.15
CA ASP A 35 -3.66 0.77 -0.47
C ASP A 35 -4.50 1.73 -1.32
N GLY A 36 -4.17 3.02 -1.34
CA GLY A 36 -4.79 4.00 -2.21
C GLY A 36 -4.69 3.56 -3.68
N ARG A 37 -5.79 3.74 -4.42
CA ARG A 37 -5.82 3.46 -5.87
C ARG A 37 -5.14 4.58 -6.63
N GLU A 38 -5.39 5.80 -6.19
CA GLU A 38 -4.74 7.01 -6.69
C GLU A 38 -3.93 7.66 -5.58
N ILE A 39 -2.62 7.80 -5.81
CA ILE A 39 -1.70 8.40 -4.86
C ILE A 39 -0.94 9.49 -5.60
N GLY A 40 -0.99 10.72 -5.08
CA GLY A 40 -0.37 11.89 -5.68
C GLY A 40 0.24 12.81 -4.63
N LEU A 41 1.11 13.70 -5.09
CA LEU A 41 1.65 14.80 -4.31
C LEU A 41 1.14 16.10 -4.92
N GLU A 42 0.42 16.89 -4.13
CA GLU A 42 0.05 18.25 -4.47
C GLU A 42 1.06 19.18 -3.80
N THR A 43 2.09 19.54 -4.57
CA THR A 43 3.12 20.48 -4.14
C THR A 43 3.50 21.41 -5.29
N PRO A 44 3.92 22.65 -5.01
CA PRO A 44 4.33 23.59 -6.07
C PRO A 44 5.55 23.11 -6.87
N GLU A 45 6.42 22.32 -6.24
CA GLU A 45 7.74 21.93 -6.78
C GLU A 45 7.77 20.47 -7.28
N GLY A 46 6.61 19.79 -7.35
CA GLY A 46 6.49 18.39 -7.77
C GLY A 46 7.02 17.34 -6.77
N TRP A 47 7.66 17.78 -5.68
CA TRP A 47 8.05 16.96 -4.53
C TRP A 47 7.75 17.70 -3.22
N ALA A 48 7.59 16.96 -2.12
CA ALA A 48 7.34 17.54 -0.80
C ALA A 48 8.64 18.02 -0.14
N CYS A 49 8.70 19.29 0.24
CA CYS A 49 9.81 19.87 0.98
C CYS A 49 9.51 19.97 2.50
N GLY A 50 8.30 19.61 2.94
CA GLY A 50 7.82 19.81 4.31
C GLY A 50 7.34 21.23 4.56
N ARG A 51 6.84 21.92 3.53
CA ARG A 51 6.34 23.29 3.64
C ARG A 51 4.83 23.31 3.92
N PRO A 52 4.32 24.36 4.58
CA PRO A 52 2.88 24.55 4.73
C PRO A 52 2.17 24.56 3.37
N GLY A 53 1.02 23.88 3.29
CA GLY A 53 0.21 23.80 2.07
C GLY A 53 0.58 22.65 1.12
N GLU A 54 1.59 21.85 1.46
CA GLU A 54 1.88 20.61 0.74
C GLU A 54 0.94 19.48 1.21
N HIS A 55 0.34 18.76 0.26
CA HIS A 55 -0.59 17.67 0.56
C HIS A 55 -0.22 16.39 -0.19
N MET A 56 -0.48 15.27 0.45
CA MET A 56 -0.55 13.98 -0.21
C MET A 56 -2.00 13.66 -0.53
N LEU A 57 -2.28 13.38 -1.81
CA LEU A 57 -3.59 12.95 -2.27
C LEU A 57 -3.64 11.43 -2.24
N VAL A 58 -4.69 10.88 -1.62
CA VAL A 58 -4.93 9.44 -1.51
C VAL A 58 -6.41 9.18 -1.77
N ASP A 59 -6.73 8.72 -2.97
CA ASP A 59 -8.11 8.67 -3.49
C ASP A 59 -8.79 10.04 -3.29
N ASP A 60 -9.90 10.11 -2.54
CA ASP A 60 -10.63 11.36 -2.25
C ASP A 60 -10.12 12.12 -1.00
N ARG A 61 -8.98 11.72 -0.42
CA ARG A 61 -8.44 12.33 0.80
C ARG A 61 -7.20 13.16 0.51
N ALA A 62 -7.11 14.32 1.16
CA ALA A 62 -5.90 15.13 1.20
C ALA A 62 -5.28 15.08 2.61
N CYS A 63 -4.04 14.62 2.69
CA CYS A 63 -3.29 14.52 3.93
C CYS A 63 -2.21 15.61 3.96
N ALA A 64 -2.39 16.61 4.83
CA ALA A 64 -1.45 17.72 4.98
C ALA A 64 -0.10 17.20 5.50
N ILE A 65 0.97 17.52 4.77
CA ILE A 65 2.33 17.14 5.11
C ILE A 65 2.86 18.14 6.15
N SER A 66 3.38 17.61 7.27
CA SER A 66 3.93 18.41 8.36
C SER A 66 5.46 18.40 8.39
N ALA A 67 6.09 17.30 7.93
CA ALA A 67 7.54 17.19 7.85
C ALA A 67 7.99 16.20 6.78
N VAL A 68 9.20 16.42 6.27
CA VAL A 68 9.90 15.51 5.35
C VAL A 68 11.32 15.32 5.87
N ALA A 69 11.71 14.07 6.13
CA ALA A 69 13.02 13.74 6.64
C ALA A 69 13.65 12.60 5.83
N PRO A 70 14.94 12.69 5.43
CA PRO A 70 15.62 11.56 4.81
C PRO A 70 15.73 10.40 5.82
N ILE A 71 15.61 9.17 5.33
CA ILE A 71 15.83 7.95 6.12
C ILE A 71 16.79 7.01 5.39
N ASP A 72 17.48 6.17 6.16
CA ASP A 72 18.36 5.15 5.59
C ASP A 72 17.61 3.93 5.05
N ASP A 73 18.29 3.14 4.22
CA ASP A 73 17.74 1.93 3.61
C ASP A 73 17.29 0.88 4.62
N ARG A 74 18.02 0.79 5.74
CA ARG A 74 17.70 -0.16 6.81
C ARG A 74 16.36 0.17 7.45
N THR A 75 16.11 1.46 7.70
CA THR A 75 14.88 1.99 8.28
C THR A 75 13.74 1.82 7.29
N PHE A 76 13.93 2.19 6.04
CA PHE A 76 12.93 1.98 5.00
C PHE A 76 12.55 0.50 4.86
N ALA A 77 13.52 -0.40 4.79
CA ALA A 77 13.26 -1.83 4.65
C ALA A 77 12.58 -2.43 5.90
N ARG A 78 12.81 -1.86 7.09
CA ARG A 78 12.07 -2.24 8.31
C ARG A 78 10.62 -1.79 8.22
N ILE A 79 10.37 -0.56 7.79
CA ILE A 79 9.02 -0.02 7.59
C ILE A 79 8.27 -0.82 6.53
N ALA A 80 8.89 -1.09 5.39
CA ALA A 80 8.28 -1.88 4.31
C ALA A 80 7.84 -3.28 4.79
N ARG A 81 8.67 -3.97 5.58
CA ARG A 81 8.31 -5.28 6.17
C ARG A 81 7.16 -5.18 7.17
N LYS A 82 7.06 -4.09 7.95
CA LYS A 82 5.93 -3.87 8.88
C LYS A 82 4.67 -3.55 8.09
N SER A 83 4.75 -2.61 7.15
CA SER A 83 3.67 -2.20 6.26
C SER A 83 3.11 -3.38 5.48
N SER A 84 3.94 -4.25 4.90
CA SER A 84 3.46 -5.39 4.11
C SER A 84 2.65 -6.41 4.92
N ARG A 85 2.86 -6.47 6.24
CA ARG A 85 2.06 -7.32 7.15
C ARG A 85 0.72 -6.69 7.49
N GLN A 86 0.66 -5.36 7.52
CA GLN A 86 -0.53 -4.59 7.91
C GLN A 86 -1.43 -4.24 6.73
N TYR A 87 -0.81 -3.96 5.59
CA TYR A 87 -1.42 -3.65 4.30
C TYR A 87 -0.95 -4.68 3.27
N PRO A 88 -1.26 -5.98 3.48
CA PRO A 88 -0.97 -6.99 2.48
C PRO A 88 -1.86 -6.68 1.28
N LYS A 89 -1.27 -6.24 0.16
CA LYS A 89 -1.93 -6.39 -1.14
C LYS A 89 -2.06 -7.90 -1.34
N THR A 90 -3.21 -8.46 -0.97
CA THR A 90 -3.48 -9.87 -1.16
C THR A 90 -3.33 -10.13 -2.66
N LEU A 91 -2.21 -10.77 -3.02
CA LEU A 91 -2.15 -11.43 -4.30
C LEU A 91 -3.30 -12.45 -4.28
N PRO A 92 -4.16 -12.49 -5.33
CA PRO A 92 -5.15 -13.56 -5.40
C PRO A 92 -4.41 -14.87 -5.22
N GLU A 93 -4.86 -15.66 -4.25
CA GLU A 93 -4.21 -16.93 -3.92
C GLU A 93 -4.18 -17.76 -5.20
N ARG A 94 -2.98 -17.94 -5.80
CA ARG A 94 -2.82 -18.96 -6.81
C ARG A 94 -3.00 -20.27 -6.07
N GLN A 95 -4.15 -20.91 -6.27
CA GLN A 95 -4.29 -22.32 -5.94
C GLN A 95 -3.10 -23.04 -6.60
N PRO A 96 -2.24 -23.73 -5.84
CA PRO A 96 -1.24 -24.58 -6.46
C PRO A 96 -1.99 -25.53 -7.39
N PRO A 97 -1.49 -25.80 -8.62
CA PRO A 97 -2.09 -26.83 -9.44
C PRO A 97 -2.18 -28.09 -8.58
N GLY A 98 -3.41 -28.57 -8.35
CA GLY A 98 -3.61 -29.83 -7.65
C GLY A 98 -2.80 -30.91 -8.37
N PRO A 99 -2.38 -31.98 -7.67
CA PRO A 99 -1.40 -32.94 -8.20
C PRO A 99 -1.76 -33.60 -9.55
N ASP A 100 -2.98 -33.41 -10.08
CA ASP A 100 -3.46 -34.06 -11.30
C ASP A 100 -4.04 -33.13 -12.38
N GLY A 101 -3.97 -31.79 -12.27
CA GLY A 101 -4.35 -30.87 -13.36
C GLY A 101 -5.78 -30.99 -13.93
N ARG A 102 -6.69 -31.75 -13.29
CA ARG A 102 -8.08 -31.94 -13.73
C ARG A 102 -9.04 -31.26 -12.76
N ASN A 103 -9.98 -30.49 -13.30
CA ASN A 103 -11.14 -30.01 -12.56
C ASN A 103 -11.87 -31.22 -11.95
N LYS A 104 -11.93 -31.31 -10.61
CA LYS A 104 -12.77 -32.30 -9.95
C LYS A 104 -14.23 -31.89 -10.12
N PRO A 105 -15.13 -32.79 -10.55
CA PRO A 105 -16.55 -32.50 -10.49
C PRO A 105 -16.94 -32.20 -9.04
N ALA A 106 -17.92 -31.30 -8.87
CA ALA A 106 -18.47 -30.97 -7.56
C ALA A 106 -18.86 -32.26 -6.81
N PRO A 107 -18.62 -32.33 -5.50
CA PRO A 107 -18.96 -33.52 -4.73
C PRO A 107 -20.47 -33.79 -4.81
N GLU A 108 -20.82 -35.08 -4.85
CA GLU A 108 -22.16 -35.61 -5.15
C GLU A 108 -23.30 -34.89 -4.40
N TRP A 109 -23.08 -34.53 -3.14
CA TRP A 109 -24.04 -33.86 -2.27
C TRP A 109 -24.39 -32.42 -2.69
N ARG A 110 -23.74 -31.84 -3.71
CA ARG A 110 -24.05 -30.52 -4.28
C ARG A 110 -24.88 -30.56 -5.56
N LYS A 111 -25.28 -31.74 -6.05
CA LYS A 111 -26.18 -31.81 -7.21
C LYS A 111 -27.60 -31.42 -6.78
N PRO A 112 -28.26 -30.45 -7.44
CA PRO A 112 -29.66 -30.16 -7.15
C PRO A 112 -30.49 -31.41 -7.48
N LEU A 113 -31.29 -31.86 -6.51
CA LEU A 113 -32.27 -32.93 -6.70
C LEU A 113 -33.31 -32.43 -7.72
N LEU A 114 -33.29 -32.99 -8.93
CA LEU A 114 -34.44 -32.89 -9.83
C LEU A 114 -35.55 -33.79 -9.28
N PRO A 115 -36.81 -33.32 -9.19
CA PRO A 115 -37.93 -34.19 -8.89
C PRO A 115 -38.25 -35.09 -10.11
N ASP A 116 -38.71 -36.31 -9.83
CA ASP A 116 -39.20 -37.32 -10.81
C ASP A 116 -40.29 -36.80 -11.75
#